data_AF-A0A9X3NCL2-F1
#
_entry.id   AF-A0A9X3NCL2-F1
#
_cell.length_a   1.000
_cell.length_b   1.000
_cell.length_c   1.000
_cell.angle_alpha   90.00
_cell.angle_beta   90.00
_cell.angle_gamma   90.00
#
_symmetry.space_group_name_H-M   'P 1'
#
loop_
_entity.id
_entity.type
_entity.pdbx_description
1 polymer ?
#
loop_
_entity_poly.entity_id
_entity_poly.type
_entity_poly.pdbx_seq_one_letter_code
_entity_poly.pdbx_strand_id
1 'polypeptide(L)'
;MTKGFGMATLRVGALMVALFVGVVAIAQARQLPLLANVDVRDNVYAPAESTVAVGGAVRFDYAEGDEVHNVNFANRSVTCTQLAGRRTGPTGSVLPASSEGPGWTGTCTFPGPGVYRFICDDHNGMDGKVTVANPDGTLPVEATPTPTPTATPLPGAATPTPPPGGGPADTTAPPTSGATAPKLTLAATQRGIAVAGSIKGGSTSATVTVETLAALKAKAKPVRVGRASYTVAPGATKKFTLPLSAKGKSALRKLGKLKVTLRFTVAGKTETRAVTLRPAKQAKASVAQKAATVQVGDNVFSPKTATIAAGGTVTWRWVGKKGHDVVGSNFKTAVKKSGTYKRKFPKKGSFQYVCTLHRGMTGTIRVK
;
A
#
# COMPACT_ATOMS: atom_id res chain seq x y z
N MET A 1 5.95 -88.94 -41.71
CA MET A 1 4.92 -87.88 -41.70
C MET A 1 5.57 -86.57 -42.14
N THR A 2 5.04 -85.96 -43.22
CA THR A 2 5.12 -84.54 -43.66
C THR A 2 6.51 -83.87 -43.70
N LYS A 3 7.13 -83.68 -44.89
CA LYS A 3 7.04 -82.50 -45.81
C LYS A 3 7.24 -81.16 -45.07
N GLY A 4 8.11 -80.22 -45.44
CA GLY A 4 8.87 -79.94 -46.67
C GLY A 4 8.90 -78.40 -46.86
N PHE A 5 9.94 -77.86 -47.52
CA PHE A 5 10.06 -76.49 -48.08
C PHE A 5 9.97 -75.33 -47.06
N GLY A 6 10.67 -74.19 -47.18
CA GLY A 6 11.39 -73.58 -48.28
C GLY A 6 11.18 -72.06 -48.19
N MET A 7 12.30 -71.32 -48.19
CA MET A 7 12.47 -69.98 -48.74
C MET A 7 11.82 -68.72 -48.11
N ALA A 8 12.63 -67.66 -48.19
CA ALA A 8 12.28 -66.30 -48.60
C ALA A 8 11.77 -65.29 -47.55
N THR A 9 12.68 -64.35 -47.28
CA THR A 9 12.46 -62.94 -46.95
C THR A 9 11.26 -62.29 -47.63
N LEU A 10 10.41 -61.62 -46.85
CA LEU A 10 9.43 -60.64 -47.33
C LEU A 10 9.60 -59.31 -46.58
N ARG A 11 9.86 -58.25 -47.35
CA ARG A 11 9.77 -56.85 -46.91
C ARG A 11 8.28 -56.50 -46.77
N VAL A 12 7.87 -55.97 -45.62
CA VAL A 12 6.55 -55.34 -45.46
C VAL A 12 6.77 -53.90 -45.04
N GLY A 13 6.33 -52.97 -45.90
CA GLY A 13 6.24 -51.55 -45.58
C GLY A 13 5.08 -51.29 -44.61
N ALA A 14 5.27 -50.33 -43.71
CA ALA A 14 4.21 -49.87 -42.81
C ALA A 14 4.24 -48.34 -42.69
N LEU A 15 3.21 -47.75 -43.30
CA LEU A 15 2.42 -46.59 -42.83
C LEU A 15 3.16 -45.42 -42.15
N MET A 16 3.32 -44.33 -42.90
CA MET A 16 3.51 -42.99 -42.34
C MET A 16 2.19 -42.52 -41.68
N VAL A 17 2.09 -42.66 -40.36
CA VAL A 17 1.06 -41.97 -39.56
C VAL A 17 1.59 -40.57 -39.25
N ALA A 18 1.05 -39.57 -39.93
CA ALA A 18 1.28 -38.18 -39.60
C ALA A 18 0.57 -37.85 -38.27
N LEU A 19 1.34 -37.85 -37.17
CA LEU A 19 0.88 -37.32 -35.89
C LEU A 19 0.77 -35.79 -36.01
N PHE A 20 -0.44 -35.28 -36.21
CA PHE A 20 -0.77 -33.89 -35.90
C PHE A 20 -0.68 -33.71 -34.38
N VAL A 21 0.47 -33.26 -33.88
CA VAL A 21 0.57 -32.73 -32.52
C VAL A 21 -0.11 -31.36 -32.52
N GLY A 22 -1.42 -31.38 -32.27
CA GLY A 22 -2.14 -30.19 -31.89
C GLY A 22 -1.56 -29.66 -30.58
N VAL A 23 -0.87 -28.53 -30.63
CA VAL A 23 -0.45 -27.79 -29.43
C VAL A 23 -1.72 -27.18 -28.83
N VAL A 24 -2.44 -27.98 -28.04
CA VAL A 24 -3.43 -27.45 -27.11
C VAL A 24 -2.64 -26.69 -26.05
N ALA A 25 -2.66 -25.36 -26.13
CA ALA A 25 -2.24 -24.52 -25.04
C ALA A 25 -3.25 -24.72 -23.89
N ILE A 26 -3.02 -25.75 -23.06
CA ILE A 26 -3.71 -25.88 -21.79
C ILE A 26 -3.28 -24.66 -20.98
N ALA A 27 -4.20 -23.71 -20.82
CA ALA A 27 -4.07 -22.68 -19.81
C ALA A 27 -3.98 -23.40 -18.46
N GLN A 28 -2.76 -23.63 -17.97
CA GLN A 28 -2.56 -24.11 -16.62
C GLN A 28 -3.25 -23.10 -15.70
N ALA A 29 -4.33 -23.52 -15.04
CA ALA A 29 -4.93 -22.75 -13.97
C ALA A 29 -3.81 -22.41 -12.99
N ARG A 30 -3.41 -21.14 -12.94
CA ARG A 30 -2.34 -20.70 -12.04
C ARG A 30 -2.83 -20.92 -10.62
N GLN A 31 -2.35 -21.97 -9.99
CA GLN A 31 -2.67 -22.29 -8.61
C GLN A 31 -2.27 -21.10 -7.73
N LEU A 32 -3.25 -20.55 -7.00
CA LEU A 32 -3.04 -19.40 -6.13
C LEU A 32 -2.12 -19.78 -4.98
N PRO A 33 -1.27 -18.85 -4.51
CA PRO A 33 -0.31 -19.14 -3.47
C PRO A 33 -1.01 -19.39 -2.13
N LEU A 34 -0.50 -20.33 -1.34
CA LEU A 34 -0.90 -20.54 0.05
C LEU A 34 -0.21 -19.56 1.01
N LEU A 35 0.81 -18.84 0.56
CA LEU A 35 1.49 -17.80 1.34
C LEU A 35 1.71 -16.57 0.46
N ALA A 36 1.21 -15.42 0.91
CA ALA A 36 1.56 -14.12 0.34
C ALA A 36 2.35 -13.29 1.35
N ASN A 37 3.17 -12.37 0.85
CA ASN A 37 3.97 -11.46 1.68
C ASN A 37 3.52 -10.02 1.46
N VAL A 38 3.45 -9.25 2.55
CA VAL A 38 3.20 -7.81 2.56
C VAL A 38 4.30 -7.14 3.38
N ASP A 39 5.11 -6.33 2.69
CA ASP A 39 6.06 -5.44 3.34
C ASP A 39 5.30 -4.25 3.94
N VAL A 40 5.46 -4.06 5.23
CA VAL A 40 4.99 -2.88 5.95
C VAL A 40 6.09 -1.84 5.86
N ARG A 41 5.74 -0.61 5.48
CA ARG A 41 6.67 0.52 5.33
C ARG A 41 5.99 1.78 5.81
N ASP A 42 6.77 2.85 5.98
CA ASP A 42 6.23 4.16 6.34
C ASP A 42 5.09 4.59 5.41
N ASN A 43 3.89 4.67 5.99
CA ASN A 43 2.63 5.07 5.37
C ASN A 43 2.12 4.14 4.25
N VAL A 44 2.63 2.90 4.10
CA VAL A 44 2.17 2.01 3.02
C VAL A 44 2.38 0.52 3.31
N TYR A 45 1.40 -0.28 2.88
CA TYR A 45 1.55 -1.74 2.72
C TYR A 45 1.93 -2.09 1.28
N ALA A 46 2.93 -2.94 1.09
CA ALA A 46 3.46 -3.29 -0.22
C ALA A 46 3.57 -4.82 -0.40
N PRO A 47 2.70 -5.43 -1.22
CA PRO A 47 1.58 -4.80 -1.91
C PRO A 47 0.46 -4.41 -0.94
N ALA A 48 -0.34 -3.40 -1.30
CA ALA A 48 -1.53 -3.02 -0.53
C ALA A 48 -2.65 -4.05 -0.69
N GLU A 49 -2.61 -4.85 -1.76
CA GLU A 49 -3.55 -5.93 -2.01
C GLU A 49 -2.79 -7.24 -2.19
N SER A 50 -3.24 -8.31 -1.53
CA SER A 50 -2.68 -9.65 -1.68
C SER A 50 -3.79 -10.67 -1.89
N THR A 51 -3.46 -11.79 -2.55
CA THR A 51 -4.41 -12.87 -2.81
C THR A 51 -3.78 -14.20 -2.40
N VAL A 52 -4.55 -15.00 -1.68
CA VAL A 52 -4.16 -16.35 -1.26
C VAL A 52 -5.27 -17.34 -1.59
N ALA A 53 -4.90 -18.61 -1.78
CA ALA A 53 -5.88 -19.69 -1.85
C ALA A 53 -6.61 -19.88 -0.50
N VAL A 54 -7.75 -20.58 -0.51
CA VAL A 54 -8.44 -21.00 0.72
C VAL A 54 -7.46 -21.79 1.61
N GLY A 55 -7.46 -21.50 2.92
CA GLY A 55 -6.49 -22.05 3.87
C GLY A 55 -5.09 -21.42 3.81
N GLY A 56 -4.87 -20.43 2.94
CA GLY A 56 -3.61 -19.68 2.86
C GLY A 56 -3.43 -18.64 3.96
N ALA A 57 -2.19 -18.17 4.10
CA ALA A 57 -1.77 -17.17 5.08
C ALA A 57 -1.11 -15.96 4.42
N VAL A 58 -1.13 -14.82 5.10
CA VAL A 58 -0.34 -13.64 4.71
C VAL A 58 0.72 -13.34 5.76
N ARG A 59 1.97 -13.26 5.34
CA ARG A 59 3.09 -12.79 6.16
C ARG A 59 3.25 -11.29 6.01
N PHE A 60 3.31 -10.59 7.13
CA PHE A 60 3.62 -9.18 7.21
C PHE A 60 5.03 -8.98 7.76
N ASP A 61 5.79 -8.08 7.15
CA ASP A 61 7.18 -7.81 7.52
C ASP A 61 7.46 -6.32 7.57
N TYR A 62 7.82 -5.80 8.74
CA TYR A 62 8.28 -4.42 8.88
C TYR A 62 9.78 -4.38 9.19
N ALA A 63 10.63 -4.63 8.18
CA ALA A 63 12.08 -4.67 8.40
C ALA A 63 12.71 -3.31 8.72
N GLU A 64 12.28 -2.23 8.04
CA GLU A 64 12.93 -0.91 8.08
C GLU A 64 11.89 0.22 7.97
N GLY A 65 12.08 1.30 8.73
CA GLY A 65 11.29 2.53 8.66
C GLY A 65 11.58 3.47 9.83
N ASP A 66 10.94 4.63 9.84
CA ASP A 66 11.14 5.67 10.86
C ASP A 66 9.90 5.85 11.77
N GLU A 67 8.78 5.19 11.45
CA GLU A 67 7.50 5.28 12.17
C GLU A 67 7.11 3.96 12.86
N VAL A 68 5.98 3.96 13.57
CA VAL A 68 5.39 2.75 14.14
C VAL A 68 4.23 2.31 13.27
N HIS A 69 4.09 1.00 13.04
CA HIS A 69 2.98 0.45 12.27
C HIS A 69 2.44 -0.81 12.92
N ASN A 70 1.19 -1.11 12.59
CA ASN A 70 0.56 -2.39 12.80
C ASN A 70 -0.33 -2.71 11.60
N VAL A 71 -0.95 -3.88 11.63
CA VAL A 71 -1.93 -4.39 10.69
C VAL A 71 -3.17 -4.73 11.52
N ASN A 72 -4.19 -3.88 11.48
CA ASN A 72 -5.44 -4.07 12.21
C ASN A 72 -6.54 -4.48 11.23
N PHE A 73 -6.93 -5.76 11.26
CA PHE A 73 -8.04 -6.25 10.44
C PHE A 73 -9.38 -5.80 11.01
N ALA A 74 -10.26 -5.30 10.12
CA ALA A 74 -11.64 -4.96 10.49
C ALA A 74 -12.43 -6.22 10.91
N ASN A 75 -12.12 -7.37 10.30
CA ASN A 75 -12.70 -8.65 10.66
C ASN A 75 -11.98 -9.27 11.86
N ARG A 76 -12.70 -9.43 12.98
CA ARG A 76 -12.16 -9.93 14.25
C ARG A 76 -11.89 -11.43 14.29
N SER A 77 -12.37 -12.18 13.29
CA SER A 77 -12.13 -13.62 13.15
C SER A 77 -10.82 -13.94 12.42
N VAL A 78 -10.10 -12.93 11.91
CA VAL A 78 -8.72 -13.10 11.42
C VAL A 78 -7.81 -13.36 12.62
N THR A 79 -6.93 -14.36 12.48
CA THR A 79 -5.99 -14.74 13.54
C THR A 79 -4.56 -14.52 13.08
N CYS A 80 -3.83 -13.72 13.84
CA CYS A 80 -2.45 -13.35 13.59
C CYS A 80 -1.54 -13.85 14.72
N THR A 81 -0.30 -14.17 14.34
CA THR A 81 0.79 -14.53 15.25
C THR A 81 2.01 -13.69 14.90
N GLN A 82 2.53 -12.97 15.89
CA GLN A 82 3.78 -12.23 15.77
C GLN A 82 4.97 -13.19 15.93
N LEU A 83 5.80 -13.28 14.90
CA LEU A 83 6.94 -14.18 14.82
C LEU A 83 8.25 -13.50 15.25
N ALA A 84 8.36 -12.19 15.10
CA ALA A 84 9.48 -11.38 15.58
C ALA A 84 9.01 -9.98 15.96
N GLY A 85 9.78 -9.30 16.81
CA GLY A 85 9.48 -7.95 17.32
C GLY A 85 9.60 -7.88 18.83
N ARG A 86 8.95 -6.89 19.46
CA ARG A 86 9.05 -6.67 20.90
C ARG A 86 8.37 -7.77 21.72
N ARG A 87 7.29 -8.35 21.19
CA ARG A 87 6.57 -9.50 21.77
C ARG A 87 6.32 -10.51 20.67
N THR A 88 6.26 -11.79 21.00
CA THR A 88 5.98 -12.86 20.03
C THR A 88 4.82 -13.71 20.54
N GLY A 89 4.10 -14.34 19.62
CA GLY A 89 2.94 -15.18 19.94
C GLY A 89 1.63 -14.65 19.34
N PRO A 90 0.49 -15.24 19.73
CA PRO A 90 -0.83 -14.89 19.18
C PRO A 90 -1.23 -13.44 19.50
N THR A 91 -1.75 -12.72 18.50
CA THR A 91 -2.17 -11.32 18.64
C THR A 91 -3.62 -11.06 18.21
N GLY A 92 -4.35 -12.10 17.78
CA GLY A 92 -5.73 -11.96 17.33
C GLY A 92 -5.82 -11.28 15.97
N SER A 93 -6.70 -10.29 15.81
CA SER A 93 -6.90 -9.58 14.53
C SER A 93 -5.97 -8.39 14.30
N VAL A 94 -5.03 -8.14 15.21
CA VAL A 94 -4.09 -7.01 15.14
C VAL A 94 -2.66 -7.54 15.17
N LEU A 95 -1.80 -7.10 14.26
CA LEU A 95 -0.42 -7.58 14.15
C LEU A 95 0.57 -6.43 13.90
N PRO A 96 1.53 -6.16 14.80
CA PRO A 96 1.61 -6.63 16.18
C PRO A 96 0.42 -6.15 17.03
N ALA A 97 0.26 -6.69 18.24
CA ALA A 97 -0.89 -6.39 19.12
C ALA A 97 -1.03 -4.89 19.49
N SER A 98 0.02 -4.11 19.26
CA SER A 98 0.04 -2.65 19.29
C SER A 98 1.08 -2.19 18.26
N SER A 99 0.94 -0.99 17.70
CA SER A 99 1.93 -0.48 16.73
C SER A 99 3.36 -0.46 17.27
N GLU A 100 4.26 -1.02 16.50
CA GLU A 100 5.68 -1.15 16.82
C GLU A 100 6.54 -0.53 15.72
N GLY A 101 7.73 -0.06 16.10
CA GLY A 101 8.76 0.36 15.15
C GLY A 101 9.30 -0.82 14.34
N PRO A 102 10.20 -0.58 13.37
CA PRO A 102 10.70 -1.64 12.50
C PRO A 102 11.43 -2.74 13.28
N GLY A 103 11.50 -3.93 12.68
CA GLY A 103 12.09 -5.14 13.22
C GLY A 103 11.09 -6.24 13.59
N TRP A 104 9.81 -6.12 13.21
CA TRP A 104 8.80 -7.14 13.50
C TRP A 104 8.31 -7.87 12.24
N THR A 105 7.88 -9.12 12.44
CA THR A 105 7.21 -9.91 11.41
C THR A 105 6.12 -10.76 12.05
N GLY A 106 5.11 -11.13 11.27
CA GLY A 106 4.12 -12.09 11.70
C GLY A 106 3.28 -12.64 10.55
N THR A 107 2.41 -13.58 10.87
CA THR A 107 1.54 -14.25 9.89
C THR A 107 0.11 -14.20 10.34
N CYS A 108 -0.82 -13.95 9.41
CA CYS A 108 -2.25 -13.97 9.65
C CYS A 108 -2.93 -15.03 8.76
N THR A 109 -3.90 -15.75 9.34
CA THR A 109 -4.77 -16.71 8.65
C THR A 109 -6.23 -16.25 8.70
N PHE A 110 -7.05 -16.80 7.81
CA PHE A 110 -8.39 -16.31 7.53
C PHE A 110 -9.43 -17.43 7.72
N PRO A 111 -10.63 -17.11 8.24
CA PRO A 111 -11.65 -18.12 8.55
C PRO A 111 -12.27 -18.76 7.29
N GLY A 112 -12.15 -18.14 6.11
CA GLY A 112 -12.67 -18.68 4.86
C GLY A 112 -12.49 -17.74 3.67
N PRO A 113 -13.06 -18.08 2.50
CA PRO A 113 -13.06 -17.21 1.33
C PRO A 113 -13.67 -15.84 1.63
N GLY A 114 -13.10 -14.78 1.06
CA GLY A 114 -13.59 -13.42 1.28
C GLY A 114 -12.53 -12.33 1.11
N VAL A 115 -12.95 -11.08 1.27
CA VAL A 115 -12.07 -9.90 1.24
C VAL A 115 -11.92 -9.36 2.66
N TYR A 116 -10.70 -9.35 3.16
CA TYR A 116 -10.34 -8.94 4.52
C TYR A 116 -9.55 -7.63 4.45
N ARG A 117 -10.18 -6.54 4.88
CA ARG A 117 -9.58 -5.20 4.90
C ARG A 117 -8.84 -4.97 6.21
N PHE A 118 -7.69 -4.30 6.12
CA PHE A 118 -6.87 -3.92 7.26
C PHE A 118 -6.33 -2.50 7.11
N ILE A 119 -6.05 -1.86 8.24
CA ILE A 119 -5.48 -0.51 8.32
C ILE A 119 -4.29 -0.48 9.28
N CYS A 120 -3.48 0.57 9.22
CA CYS A 120 -2.61 0.95 10.32
C CYS A 120 -3.36 1.91 11.24
N ASP A 121 -3.30 1.69 12.55
CA ASP A 121 -4.01 2.52 13.53
C ASP A 121 -3.43 3.93 13.68
N ASP A 122 -2.15 4.13 13.34
CA ASP A 122 -1.43 5.40 13.53
C ASP A 122 -1.40 6.29 12.28
N HIS A 123 -1.74 5.76 11.09
CA HIS A 123 -1.66 6.50 9.83
C HIS A 123 -2.99 6.52 9.08
N ASN A 124 -3.52 7.72 8.87
CA ASN A 124 -4.69 7.93 8.03
C ASN A 124 -4.35 7.61 6.56
N GLY A 125 -5.08 6.67 5.96
CA GLY A 125 -4.92 6.30 4.55
C GLY A 125 -3.86 5.23 4.27
N MET A 126 -3.33 4.58 5.31
CA MET A 126 -2.55 3.36 5.18
C MET A 126 -3.49 2.15 5.30
N ASP A 127 -4.10 1.79 4.17
CA ASP A 127 -5.05 0.68 4.05
C ASP A 127 -4.54 -0.43 3.12
N GLY A 128 -5.03 -1.65 3.38
CA GLY A 128 -4.76 -2.81 2.54
C GLY A 128 -5.89 -3.83 2.58
N LYS A 129 -5.83 -4.81 1.69
CA LYS A 129 -6.78 -5.92 1.65
C LYS A 129 -6.12 -7.25 1.31
N VAL A 130 -6.63 -8.32 1.92
CA VAL A 130 -6.33 -9.70 1.56
C VAL A 130 -7.56 -10.32 0.93
N THR A 131 -7.42 -10.92 -0.24
CA THR A 131 -8.46 -11.72 -0.89
C THR A 131 -8.13 -13.19 -0.72
N VAL A 132 -9.00 -13.91 -0.02
CA VAL A 132 -8.96 -15.38 0.06
C VAL A 132 -9.90 -15.92 -1.01
N ALA A 133 -9.34 -16.66 -1.96
CA ALA A 133 -10.11 -17.22 -3.06
C ALA A 133 -11.12 -18.27 -2.61
N ASN A 134 -12.15 -18.47 -3.43
CA ASN A 134 -13.10 -19.55 -3.30
C ASN A 134 -12.41 -20.92 -3.52
N PRO A 135 -13.00 -22.04 -3.05
CA PRO A 135 -12.43 -23.38 -3.25
C PRO A 135 -12.26 -23.77 -4.71
N ASP A 136 -13.08 -23.21 -5.61
CA ASP A 136 -12.99 -23.38 -7.07
C ASP A 136 -11.88 -22.54 -7.72
N GLY A 137 -11.13 -21.77 -6.93
CA GLY A 137 -10.06 -20.88 -7.39
C GLY A 137 -10.52 -19.52 -7.91
N THR A 138 -11.83 -19.26 -7.92
CA THR A 138 -12.37 -17.94 -8.30
C THR A 138 -12.18 -16.91 -7.18
N LEU A 139 -12.14 -15.63 -7.54
CA LEU A 139 -12.06 -14.56 -6.54
C LEU A 139 -13.47 -14.24 -6.03
N PRO A 140 -13.66 -14.05 -4.71
CA PRO A 140 -14.94 -13.62 -4.15
C PRO A 140 -15.33 -12.25 -4.70
N VAL A 141 -16.60 -12.09 -5.07
CA VAL A 141 -17.15 -10.79 -5.48
C VAL A 141 -17.22 -9.92 -4.24
N GLU A 142 -16.49 -8.81 -4.25
CA GLU A 142 -16.58 -7.82 -3.18
C GLU A 142 -17.97 -7.16 -3.24
N ALA A 143 -18.77 -7.30 -2.19
CA ALA A 143 -20.03 -6.59 -2.10
C ALA A 143 -19.75 -5.08 -2.13
N THR A 144 -20.19 -4.39 -3.18
CA THR A 144 -20.21 -2.92 -3.23
C THR A 144 -20.97 -2.43 -2.00
N PRO A 145 -20.46 -1.46 -1.21
CA PRO A 145 -21.27 -0.90 -0.14
C PRO A 145 -22.56 -0.37 -0.75
N THR A 146 -23.70 -0.94 -0.34
CA THR A 146 -25.02 -0.41 -0.69
C THR A 146 -25.02 1.07 -0.28
N PRO A 147 -25.26 2.03 -1.20
CA PRO A 147 -25.37 3.42 -0.81
C PRO A 147 -26.43 3.52 0.29
N THR A 148 -26.12 4.24 1.38
CA THR A 148 -27.10 4.58 2.40
C THR A 148 -28.33 5.17 1.71
N PRO A 149 -29.55 4.63 1.92
CA PRO A 149 -30.72 5.12 1.21
C PRO A 149 -30.92 6.60 1.51
N THR A 150 -30.89 7.42 0.46
CA THR A 150 -31.40 8.79 0.48
C THR A 150 -32.88 8.73 0.90
N ALA A 151 -33.27 9.57 1.86
CA ALA A 151 -34.64 9.61 2.38
C ALA A 151 -35.68 9.75 1.25
N THR A 152 -36.65 8.84 1.26
CA THR A 152 -37.79 8.76 0.34
C THR A 152 -38.72 9.97 0.51
N PRO A 153 -39.04 10.72 -0.56
CA PRO A 153 -40.17 11.66 -0.54
C PRO A 153 -41.50 10.90 -0.53
N LEU A 154 -42.46 11.39 0.25
CA LEU A 154 -43.81 10.84 0.44
C LEU A 154 -44.61 10.80 -0.90
N PRO A 155 -45.49 9.81 -1.15
CA PRO A 155 -46.09 9.59 -2.47
C PRO A 155 -47.35 10.44 -2.70
N GLY A 156 -47.48 10.99 -3.92
CA GLY A 156 -48.68 11.65 -4.41
C GLY A 156 -48.96 11.29 -5.87
N ALA A 157 -49.99 10.44 -6.05
CA ALA A 157 -50.95 10.33 -7.16
C ALA A 157 -50.50 10.13 -8.64
N ALA A 158 -50.99 8.99 -9.15
CA ALA A 158 -51.66 8.74 -10.43
C ALA A 158 -50.86 8.70 -11.76
N THR A 159 -51.00 7.53 -12.40
CA THR A 159 -50.77 7.19 -13.82
C THR A 159 -51.62 8.03 -14.77
N PRO A 160 -51.22 8.19 -16.05
CA PRO A 160 -51.85 7.35 -17.08
C PRO A 160 -50.91 6.82 -18.19
N THR A 161 -51.36 5.73 -18.79
CA THR A 161 -50.81 4.90 -19.87
C THR A 161 -50.68 5.65 -21.22
N PRO A 162 -49.73 5.23 -22.10
CA PRO A 162 -50.06 5.06 -23.53
C PRO A 162 -49.55 3.74 -24.17
N PRO A 163 -50.04 3.39 -25.38
CA PRO A 163 -50.20 2.01 -25.89
C PRO A 163 -49.04 1.51 -26.78
N PRO A 164 -49.07 0.25 -27.29
CA PRO A 164 -47.91 -0.41 -27.90
C PRO A 164 -47.81 -0.17 -29.41
N GLY A 165 -46.59 -0.10 -29.92
CA GLY A 165 -46.32 -0.03 -31.36
C GLY A 165 -44.96 -0.68 -31.66
N GLY A 166 -44.99 -1.72 -32.49
CA GLY A 166 -43.83 -2.51 -32.88
C GLY A 166 -43.07 -1.95 -34.08
N GLY A 167 -42.05 -2.70 -34.51
CA GLY A 167 -41.35 -2.48 -35.77
C GLY A 167 -39.84 -2.65 -35.66
N PRO A 168 -39.14 -3.08 -36.73
CA PRO A 168 -38.18 -4.17 -36.65
C PRO A 168 -36.71 -3.73 -36.74
N ALA A 169 -35.87 -4.74 -36.50
CA ALA A 169 -34.42 -4.78 -36.55
C ALA A 169 -33.76 -3.87 -37.60
N ASP A 170 -32.76 -3.12 -37.14
CA ASP A 170 -31.77 -2.53 -38.01
C ASP A 170 -30.39 -3.11 -37.67
N THR A 171 -29.81 -3.78 -38.67
CA THR A 171 -28.57 -4.54 -38.55
C THR A 171 -27.45 -3.60 -38.97
N THR A 172 -26.90 -2.83 -38.02
CA THR A 172 -25.66 -2.09 -38.24
C THR A 172 -24.55 -2.70 -37.40
N ALA A 173 -23.49 -3.12 -38.09
CA ALA A 173 -22.26 -3.63 -37.50
C ALA A 173 -21.74 -2.64 -36.43
N PRO A 174 -21.24 -3.12 -35.28
CA PRO A 174 -20.77 -2.24 -34.22
C PRO A 174 -19.56 -1.44 -34.74
N PRO A 175 -19.49 -0.12 -34.51
CA PRO A 175 -18.27 0.61 -34.76
C PRO A 175 -17.18 0.00 -33.90
N THR A 176 -16.06 -0.40 -34.50
CA THR A 176 -14.81 -0.69 -33.80
C THR A 176 -14.44 0.54 -32.99
N SER A 177 -14.89 0.60 -31.72
CA SER A 177 -14.56 1.69 -30.82
C SER A 177 -13.04 1.67 -30.61
N GLY A 178 -12.37 2.71 -31.07
CA GLY A 178 -10.97 2.93 -30.76
C GLY A 178 -10.84 3.12 -29.26
N ALA A 179 -10.59 2.04 -28.52
CA ALA A 179 -10.40 2.09 -27.09
C ALA A 179 -9.25 3.05 -26.77
N THR A 180 -9.58 4.18 -26.14
CA THR A 180 -8.59 5.20 -25.78
C THR A 180 -7.76 4.66 -24.62
N ALA A 181 -6.45 4.60 -24.78
CA ALA A 181 -5.55 4.14 -23.72
C ALA A 181 -5.38 5.19 -22.61
N PRO A 182 -5.05 4.79 -21.37
CA PRO A 182 -4.75 5.73 -20.30
C PRO A 182 -3.61 6.68 -20.69
N LYS A 183 -3.80 7.98 -20.45
CA LYS A 183 -2.80 9.03 -20.74
C LYS A 183 -2.03 9.41 -19.48
N LEU A 184 -0.72 9.33 -19.55
CA LEU A 184 0.19 9.71 -18.47
C LEU A 184 0.65 11.17 -18.59
N THR A 185 0.68 11.89 -17.47
CA THR A 185 1.25 13.24 -17.37
C THR A 185 2.29 13.32 -16.26
N LEU A 186 3.49 13.81 -16.60
CA LEU A 186 4.62 13.99 -15.69
C LEU A 186 5.38 15.26 -16.05
N ALA A 187 5.86 15.99 -15.04
CA ALA A 187 6.85 17.04 -15.27
C ALA A 187 8.22 16.44 -15.62
N ALA A 188 8.88 16.99 -16.64
CA ALA A 188 10.20 16.53 -17.10
C ALA A 188 11.31 16.67 -16.05
N THR A 189 11.14 17.61 -15.12
CA THR A 189 12.02 17.80 -13.95
C THR A 189 11.18 17.88 -12.69
N GLN A 190 11.60 17.18 -11.65
CA GLN A 190 10.93 17.20 -10.34
C GLN A 190 11.94 17.28 -9.21
N ARG A 191 11.46 17.59 -8.01
CA ARG A 191 12.28 17.71 -6.80
C ARG A 191 11.81 16.74 -5.74
N GLY A 192 12.75 16.23 -4.96
CA GLY A 192 12.48 15.32 -3.86
C GLY A 192 12.87 13.88 -4.18
N ILE A 193 12.41 12.98 -3.30
CA ILE A 193 12.81 11.57 -3.27
C ILE A 193 11.76 10.65 -3.89
N ALA A 194 10.83 11.20 -4.66
CA ALA A 194 9.75 10.47 -5.32
C ALA A 194 9.46 11.10 -6.69
N VAL A 195 8.94 10.30 -7.61
CA VAL A 195 8.37 10.80 -8.87
C VAL A 195 6.87 10.97 -8.67
N ALA A 196 6.35 12.17 -8.89
CA ALA A 196 4.94 12.48 -8.83
C ALA A 196 4.36 12.70 -10.23
N GLY A 197 3.11 12.28 -10.45
CA GLY A 197 2.43 12.37 -11.73
C GLY A 197 0.94 12.19 -11.64
N SER A 198 0.30 12.18 -12.81
CA SER A 198 -1.09 11.79 -12.94
C SER A 198 -1.31 10.86 -14.13
N ILE A 199 -2.30 9.98 -13.98
CA ILE A 199 -2.76 9.05 -15.01
C ILE A 199 -4.22 9.37 -15.27
N LYS A 200 -4.57 9.76 -16.49
CA LYS A 200 -5.94 9.89 -16.95
C LYS A 200 -6.40 8.56 -17.53
N GLY A 201 -7.46 7.98 -16.99
CA GLY A 201 -8.04 6.72 -17.42
C GLY A 201 -8.54 6.79 -18.85
N GLY A 202 -8.43 5.65 -19.54
CA GLY A 202 -8.89 5.46 -20.91
C GLY A 202 -10.40 5.21 -21.00
N SER A 203 -10.81 4.49 -22.05
CA SER A 203 -12.21 4.07 -22.24
C SER A 203 -12.64 2.95 -21.29
N THR A 204 -11.70 2.22 -20.70
CA THR A 204 -11.95 1.13 -19.74
C THR A 204 -11.08 1.28 -18.49
N SER A 205 -11.47 0.61 -17.39
CA SER A 205 -10.64 0.54 -16.20
C SER A 205 -9.35 -0.21 -16.52
N ALA A 206 -8.21 0.34 -16.11
CA ALA A 206 -6.91 -0.23 -16.43
C ALA A 206 -5.97 -0.24 -15.22
N THR A 207 -5.22 -1.32 -15.07
CA THR A 207 -4.07 -1.37 -14.15
C THR A 207 -2.84 -0.87 -14.88
N VAL A 208 -2.23 0.18 -14.35
CA VAL A 208 -1.00 0.79 -14.86
C VAL A 208 0.14 0.46 -13.91
N THR A 209 1.07 -0.39 -14.36
CA THR A 209 2.32 -0.65 -13.62
C THR A 209 3.33 0.42 -13.98
N VAL A 210 3.92 1.06 -12.97
CA VAL A 210 4.95 2.08 -13.13
C VAL A 210 6.23 1.60 -12.47
N GLU A 211 7.29 1.43 -13.25
CA GLU A 211 8.63 1.11 -12.75
C GLU A 211 9.57 2.28 -12.98
N THR A 212 10.36 2.64 -11.98
CA THR A 212 11.39 3.68 -12.11
C THR A 212 12.75 3.00 -12.23
N LEU A 213 13.45 3.25 -13.33
CA LEU A 213 14.80 2.75 -13.60
C LEU A 213 15.80 3.90 -13.53
N ALA A 214 16.98 3.68 -12.97
CA ALA A 214 18.03 4.69 -12.89
C ALA A 214 19.41 4.08 -13.04
N ALA A 215 20.28 4.72 -13.82
CA ALA A 215 21.71 4.45 -13.77
C ALA A 215 22.30 5.17 -12.55
N LEU A 216 22.74 4.40 -11.54
CA LEU A 216 23.20 4.97 -10.26
C LEU A 216 24.64 5.47 -10.29
N LYS A 217 25.37 5.19 -11.38
CA LYS A 217 26.73 5.65 -11.67
C LYS A 217 26.84 5.91 -13.17
N ALA A 218 27.81 6.73 -13.58
CA ALA A 218 28.07 6.98 -15.00
C ALA A 218 28.32 5.65 -15.74
N LYS A 219 27.73 5.50 -16.93
CA LYS A 219 27.82 4.29 -17.78
C LYS A 219 27.33 2.97 -17.17
N ALA A 220 26.68 2.99 -15.99
CA ALA A 220 26.10 1.80 -15.38
C ALA A 220 24.78 1.40 -16.03
N LYS A 221 24.47 0.10 -16.07
CA LYS A 221 23.15 -0.40 -16.48
C LYS A 221 22.07 0.16 -15.54
N PRO A 222 20.91 0.61 -16.07
CA PRO A 222 19.82 1.08 -15.22
C PRO A 222 19.30 -0.02 -14.31
N VAL A 223 19.13 0.29 -13.03
CA VAL A 223 18.53 -0.61 -12.04
C VAL A 223 17.18 -0.06 -11.59
N ARG A 224 16.29 -0.95 -11.17
CA ARG A 224 14.98 -0.57 -10.63
C ARG A 224 15.14 0.12 -9.29
N VAL A 225 14.66 1.36 -9.23
CA VAL A 225 14.64 2.23 -8.04
C VAL A 225 13.24 2.59 -7.60
N GLY A 226 12.19 2.02 -8.18
CA GLY A 226 10.81 2.17 -7.73
C GLY A 226 9.88 1.29 -8.54
N ARG A 227 8.79 0.82 -7.94
CA ARG A 227 7.70 0.11 -8.64
C ARG A 227 6.40 0.29 -7.87
N ALA A 228 5.32 0.60 -8.58
CA ALA A 228 3.97 0.58 -8.05
C ALA A 228 2.97 0.26 -9.16
N SER A 229 1.79 -0.19 -8.79
CA SER A 229 0.67 -0.42 -9.71
C SER A 229 -0.51 0.44 -9.29
N TYR A 230 -1.20 1.02 -10.25
CA TYR A 230 -2.35 1.89 -10.01
C TYR A 230 -3.51 1.44 -10.86
N THR A 231 -4.66 1.20 -10.22
CA THR A 231 -5.93 1.00 -10.93
C THR A 231 -6.57 2.35 -11.20
N VAL A 232 -6.91 2.60 -12.46
CA VAL A 232 -7.52 3.87 -12.90
C VAL A 232 -8.82 3.57 -13.62
N ALA A 233 -9.92 4.08 -13.07
CA ALA A 233 -11.25 3.96 -13.67
C ALA A 233 -11.35 4.73 -15.00
N PRO A 234 -12.30 4.39 -15.89
CA PRO A 234 -12.49 5.09 -17.16
C PRO A 234 -12.65 6.60 -16.97
N GLY A 235 -11.96 7.40 -17.77
CA GLY A 235 -12.00 8.88 -17.70
C GLY A 235 -11.46 9.54 -16.42
N ALA A 236 -11.24 8.80 -15.34
CA ALA A 236 -10.80 9.34 -14.05
C ALA A 236 -9.33 9.76 -14.07
N THR A 237 -8.97 10.80 -13.33
CA THR A 237 -7.56 11.20 -13.15
C THR A 237 -7.05 10.73 -11.80
N LYS A 238 -6.12 9.76 -11.80
CA LYS A 238 -5.43 9.29 -10.60
C LYS A 238 -4.10 10.01 -10.47
N LYS A 239 -3.93 10.82 -9.42
CA LYS A 239 -2.61 11.34 -9.02
C LYS A 239 -1.82 10.23 -8.33
N PHE A 240 -0.51 10.19 -8.56
CA PHE A 240 0.37 9.22 -7.91
C PHE A 240 1.69 9.84 -7.47
N THR A 241 2.28 9.21 -6.47
CA THR A 241 3.63 9.47 -6.00
C THR A 241 4.35 8.14 -5.88
N LEU A 242 5.50 8.00 -6.55
CA LEU A 242 6.30 6.80 -6.59
C LEU A 242 7.66 7.06 -5.90
N PRO A 243 7.84 6.66 -4.63
CA PRO A 243 9.08 6.90 -3.92
C PRO A 243 10.25 6.14 -4.54
N LEU A 244 11.43 6.74 -4.49
CA LEU A 244 12.68 6.06 -4.82
C LEU A 244 13.06 5.05 -3.73
N SER A 245 13.72 3.96 -4.10
CA SER A 245 14.37 3.03 -3.19
C SER A 245 15.55 3.68 -2.47
N ALA A 246 16.03 3.08 -1.37
CA ALA A 246 17.20 3.57 -0.64
C ALA A 246 18.42 3.83 -1.56
N LYS A 247 18.65 2.94 -2.54
CA LYS A 247 19.71 3.06 -3.55
C LYS A 247 19.49 4.30 -4.45
N GLY A 248 18.26 4.53 -4.90
CA GLY A 248 17.89 5.71 -5.69
C GLY A 248 18.02 7.01 -4.89
N LYS A 249 17.54 7.03 -3.64
CA LYS A 249 17.68 8.18 -2.72
C LYS A 249 19.16 8.51 -2.47
N SER A 250 19.98 7.49 -2.20
CA SER A 250 21.42 7.63 -1.98
C SER A 250 22.14 8.18 -3.22
N ALA A 251 21.85 7.65 -4.41
CA ALA A 251 22.40 8.16 -5.67
C ALA A 251 21.98 9.61 -5.93
N LEU A 252 20.71 9.97 -5.72
CA LEU A 252 20.23 11.34 -5.87
C LEU A 252 20.96 12.32 -4.92
N ARG A 253 21.20 11.91 -3.67
CA ARG A 253 21.96 12.73 -2.71
C ARG A 253 23.42 12.92 -3.15
N LYS A 254 24.07 11.85 -3.62
CA LYS A 254 25.48 11.89 -4.05
C LYS A 254 25.69 12.67 -5.35
N LEU A 255 24.77 12.52 -6.30
CA LEU A 255 24.91 13.08 -7.65
C LEU A 255 24.30 14.49 -7.79
N GLY A 256 23.48 14.93 -6.83
CA GLY A 256 22.78 16.23 -6.88
C GLY A 256 21.70 16.35 -7.97
N LYS A 257 21.63 15.38 -8.88
CA LYS A 257 20.58 15.14 -9.86
C LYS A 257 20.59 13.66 -10.23
N LEU A 258 19.42 13.09 -10.51
CA LEU A 258 19.28 11.71 -10.94
C LEU A 258 18.29 11.65 -12.12
N LYS A 259 18.77 11.27 -13.30
CA LYS A 259 17.90 10.96 -14.43
C LYS A 259 17.30 9.58 -14.22
N VAL A 260 15.98 9.52 -14.20
CA VAL A 260 15.23 8.28 -14.08
C VAL A 260 14.39 8.04 -15.32
N THR A 261 14.24 6.79 -15.72
CA THR A 261 13.35 6.35 -16.79
C THR A 261 12.19 5.62 -16.15
N LEU A 262 11.00 6.16 -16.29
CA LEU A 262 9.79 5.46 -15.89
C LEU A 262 9.30 4.57 -17.03
N ARG A 263 8.98 3.33 -16.71
CA ARG A 263 8.39 2.34 -17.61
C ARG A 263 6.95 2.10 -17.16
N PHE A 264 6.01 2.42 -18.04
CA PHE A 264 4.57 2.29 -17.83
C PHE A 264 4.09 1.08 -18.61
N THR A 265 3.41 0.16 -17.95
CA THR A 265 2.83 -1.02 -18.61
C THR A 265 1.33 -1.02 -18.41
N VAL A 266 0.58 -1.01 -19.52
CA VAL A 266 -0.89 -1.09 -19.55
C VAL A 266 -1.29 -2.15 -20.55
N ALA A 267 -2.03 -3.18 -20.11
CA ALA A 267 -2.49 -4.28 -20.97
C ALA A 267 -1.35 -4.86 -21.86
N GLY A 268 -0.17 -5.09 -21.28
CA GLY A 268 1.00 -5.63 -21.97
C GLY A 268 1.79 -4.62 -22.83
N LYS A 269 1.23 -3.45 -23.15
CA LYS A 269 1.94 -2.39 -23.88
C LYS A 269 2.79 -1.56 -22.93
N THR A 270 4.05 -1.33 -23.31
CA THR A 270 5.01 -0.56 -22.52
C THR A 270 5.27 0.82 -23.14
N GLU A 271 5.11 1.89 -22.37
CA GLU A 271 5.59 3.23 -22.70
C GLU A 271 6.74 3.62 -21.75
N THR A 272 7.69 4.46 -22.18
CA THR A 272 8.72 4.99 -21.29
C THR A 272 8.78 6.51 -21.30
N ARG A 273 9.05 7.12 -20.14
CA ARG A 273 9.29 8.56 -20.01
C ARG A 273 10.48 8.86 -19.12
N ALA A 274 11.33 9.78 -19.54
CA ALA A 274 12.45 10.24 -18.74
C ALA A 274 12.06 11.41 -17.85
N VAL A 275 12.47 11.38 -16.58
CA VAL A 275 12.30 12.46 -15.61
C VAL A 275 13.65 12.74 -14.95
N THR A 276 14.00 14.01 -14.77
CA THR A 276 15.17 14.40 -13.98
C THR A 276 14.74 14.76 -12.56
N LEU A 277 15.17 13.98 -11.58
CA LEU A 277 15.00 14.29 -10.18
C LEU A 277 16.16 15.14 -9.67
N ARG A 278 15.84 16.17 -8.89
CA ARG A 278 16.80 16.92 -8.08
C ARG A 278 16.46 16.72 -6.60
N PRO A 279 17.43 16.85 -5.68
CA PRO A 279 17.12 16.93 -4.27
C PRO A 279 16.00 17.96 -4.03
N ALA A 280 15.12 17.65 -3.08
CA ALA A 280 14.20 18.64 -2.57
C ALA A 280 15.00 19.89 -2.24
N LYS A 281 14.47 21.08 -2.56
CA LYS A 281 15.00 22.30 -1.97
C LYS A 281 14.92 22.05 -0.47
N GLN A 282 16.08 21.91 0.18
CA GLN A 282 16.10 21.84 1.64
C GLN A 282 15.28 23.03 2.07
N ALA A 283 14.15 22.81 2.74
CA ALA A 283 13.56 23.89 3.49
C ALA A 283 14.73 24.43 4.31
N LYS A 284 15.05 25.72 4.17
CA LYS A 284 15.97 26.36 5.12
C LYS A 284 15.50 25.85 6.48
N ALA A 285 16.38 25.15 7.20
CA ALA A 285 16.04 24.58 8.50
C ALA A 285 15.20 25.65 9.20
N SER A 286 13.92 25.35 9.49
CA SER A 286 13.07 26.36 10.11
C SER A 286 13.85 26.82 11.33
N VAL A 287 14.05 28.14 11.45
CA VAL A 287 14.74 28.70 12.61
C VAL A 287 14.09 28.04 13.81
N ALA A 288 14.84 27.19 14.52
CA ALA A 288 14.24 26.34 15.54
C ALA A 288 13.49 27.26 16.49
N GLN A 289 12.17 27.10 16.58
CA GLN A 289 11.35 28.08 17.27
C GLN A 289 11.78 28.13 18.74
N LYS A 290 11.93 29.32 19.33
CA LYS A 290 12.20 29.45 20.77
C LYS A 290 10.99 29.05 21.62
N ALA A 291 9.88 28.66 21.02
CA ALA A 291 8.70 28.19 21.73
C ALA A 291 8.07 26.98 21.03
N ALA A 292 7.53 26.06 21.81
CA ALA A 292 6.65 24.99 21.33
C ALA A 292 5.51 24.75 22.32
N THR A 293 4.36 24.29 21.83
CA THR A 293 3.24 23.84 22.67
C THR A 293 3.02 22.35 22.49
N VAL A 294 2.88 21.62 23.58
CA VAL A 294 2.50 20.21 23.62
C VAL A 294 1.14 20.11 24.30
N GLN A 295 0.16 19.54 23.61
CA GLN A 295 -1.13 19.21 24.18
C GLN A 295 -1.00 17.94 25.03
N VAL A 296 -1.58 17.97 26.22
CA VAL A 296 -1.73 16.84 27.12
C VAL A 296 -3.18 16.40 27.02
N GLY A 297 -3.43 15.47 26.10
CA GLY A 297 -4.73 14.85 25.88
C GLY A 297 -4.88 13.55 26.65
N ASP A 298 -6.01 12.87 26.48
CA ASP A 298 -6.27 11.59 27.14
C ASP A 298 -5.29 10.52 26.62
N ASN A 299 -4.32 10.17 27.47
CA ASN A 299 -3.25 9.20 27.23
C ASN A 299 -2.21 9.59 26.15
N VAL A 300 -2.16 10.86 25.73
CA VAL A 300 -1.29 11.29 24.62
C VAL A 300 -0.66 12.66 24.84
N PHE A 301 0.62 12.77 24.47
CA PHE A 301 1.29 14.06 24.25
C PHE A 301 1.30 14.37 22.76
N SER A 302 0.74 15.51 22.36
CA SER A 302 0.67 15.92 20.94
C SER A 302 1.27 17.32 20.72
N PRO A 303 2.36 17.45 19.93
CA PRO A 303 3.10 16.36 19.28
C PRO A 303 3.88 15.51 20.30
N LYS A 304 4.15 14.24 19.95
CA LYS A 304 5.00 13.35 20.77
C LYS A 304 6.44 13.83 20.83
N THR A 305 6.92 14.46 19.76
CA THR A 305 8.23 15.14 19.72
C THR A 305 8.06 16.62 19.38
N ALA A 306 8.51 17.51 20.27
CA ALA A 306 8.59 18.94 20.00
C ALA A 306 10.05 19.36 19.78
N THR A 307 10.31 20.26 18.82
CA THR A 307 11.66 20.77 18.55
C THR A 307 11.71 22.28 18.83
N ILE A 308 12.71 22.72 19.59
CA ILE A 308 12.95 24.13 19.91
C ILE A 308 14.44 24.49 19.78
N ALA A 309 14.77 25.78 19.66
CA ALA A 309 16.16 26.24 19.78
C ALA A 309 16.64 26.19 21.23
N ALA A 310 17.96 26.10 21.44
CA ALA A 310 18.58 26.33 22.73
C ALA A 310 18.10 27.62 23.40
N GLY A 311 17.73 27.52 24.68
CA GLY A 311 17.11 28.61 25.43
C GLY A 311 15.61 28.80 25.18
N GLY A 312 14.99 27.93 24.36
CA GLY A 312 13.56 27.95 24.09
C GLY A 312 12.71 27.39 25.23
N THR A 313 11.39 27.57 25.14
CA THR A 313 10.40 27.20 26.15
C THR A 313 9.34 26.27 25.55
N VAL A 314 9.04 25.18 26.25
CA VAL A 314 7.91 24.30 25.91
C VAL A 314 6.77 24.59 26.86
N THR A 315 5.56 24.72 26.33
CA THR A 315 4.31 24.85 27.08
C THR A 315 3.48 23.58 26.93
N TRP A 316 3.24 22.87 28.01
CA TRP A 316 2.24 21.80 28.06
C TRP A 316 0.87 22.39 28.36
N ARG A 317 -0.16 22.00 27.61
CA ARG A 317 -1.55 22.43 27.78
C ARG A 317 -2.45 21.22 27.94
N TRP A 318 -3.16 21.12 29.05
CA TRP A 318 -4.11 20.04 29.27
C TRP A 318 -5.41 20.32 28.52
N VAL A 319 -5.78 19.35 27.68
CA VAL A 319 -6.98 19.39 26.82
C VAL A 319 -7.83 18.12 26.98
N GLY A 320 -7.33 17.10 27.67
CA GLY A 320 -8.04 15.85 27.96
C GLY A 320 -9.03 15.96 29.13
N LYS A 321 -9.85 14.93 29.31
CA LYS A 321 -10.80 14.79 30.42
C LYS A 321 -10.19 14.07 31.63
N LYS A 322 -9.18 13.21 31.40
CA LYS A 322 -8.46 12.46 32.44
C LYS A 322 -7.33 13.29 33.06
N GLY A 323 -6.93 12.90 34.26
CA GLY A 323 -5.79 13.52 34.93
C GLY A 323 -4.48 13.06 34.30
N HIS A 324 -3.58 14.00 34.00
CA HIS A 324 -2.24 13.71 33.49
C HIS A 324 -1.20 14.56 34.20
N ASP A 325 0.01 14.04 34.35
CA ASP A 325 1.20 14.78 34.78
C ASP A 325 2.25 14.79 33.65
N VAL A 326 3.25 15.65 33.82
CA VAL A 326 4.42 15.72 32.94
C VAL A 326 5.66 15.59 33.81
N VAL A 327 6.38 14.49 33.66
CA VAL A 327 7.57 14.17 34.45
C VAL A 327 8.74 13.89 33.52
N GLY A 328 9.76 14.74 33.59
CA GLY A 328 11.05 14.52 32.96
C GLY A 328 12.16 14.41 34.01
N SER A 329 13.40 14.26 33.56
CA SER A 329 14.56 14.02 34.46
C SER A 329 14.68 15.03 35.61
N ASN A 330 14.41 16.32 35.39
CA ASN A 330 14.58 17.39 36.38
C ASN A 330 13.35 18.30 36.51
N PHE A 331 12.18 17.80 36.15
CA PHE A 331 10.93 18.56 36.30
C PHE A 331 9.75 17.61 36.44
N LYS A 332 8.80 17.98 37.29
CA LYS A 332 7.54 17.26 37.47
C LYS A 332 6.40 18.24 37.67
N THR A 333 5.21 17.87 37.23
CA THR A 333 3.96 18.59 37.56
C THR A 333 3.10 17.75 38.49
N ALA A 334 2.18 18.40 39.21
CA ALA A 334 1.04 17.69 39.76
C ALA A 334 0.16 17.11 38.64
N VAL A 335 -0.70 16.16 38.99
CA VAL A 335 -1.74 15.63 38.10
C VAL A 335 -2.78 16.74 37.86
N LYS A 336 -3.06 17.03 36.59
CA LYS A 336 -4.01 18.06 36.17
C LYS A 336 -4.96 17.53 35.10
N LYS A 337 -6.16 18.13 35.01
CA LYS A 337 -7.12 17.91 33.91
C LYS A 337 -7.21 19.11 32.97
N SER A 338 -6.75 20.28 33.40
CA SER A 338 -6.78 21.52 32.62
C SER A 338 -5.63 22.46 33.02
N GLY A 339 -5.44 23.52 32.23
CA GLY A 339 -4.41 24.54 32.47
C GLY A 339 -3.11 24.33 31.68
N THR A 340 -2.04 25.02 32.09
CA THR A 340 -0.75 24.96 31.40
C THR A 340 0.44 24.79 32.34
N TYR A 341 1.57 24.35 31.79
CA TYR A 341 2.87 24.27 32.43
C TYR A 341 3.95 24.70 31.43
N LYS A 342 4.90 25.55 31.83
CA LYS A 342 5.97 26.04 30.96
C LYS A 342 7.34 25.62 31.49
N ARG A 343 8.23 25.16 30.61
CA ARG A 343 9.63 24.85 30.95
C ARG A 343 10.59 25.37 29.90
N LYS A 344 11.60 26.11 30.33
CA LYS A 344 12.73 26.54 29.49
C LYS A 344 13.79 25.45 29.42
N PHE A 345 14.34 25.23 28.22
CA PHE A 345 15.41 24.28 27.95
C PHE A 345 16.66 25.02 27.46
N PRO A 346 17.62 25.35 28.36
CA PRO A 346 18.77 26.17 28.01
C PRO A 346 19.83 25.43 27.18
N LYS A 347 19.97 24.12 27.39
CA LYS A 347 21.01 23.30 26.77
C LYS A 347 20.47 22.51 25.59
N LYS A 348 21.25 22.42 24.52
CA LYS A 348 21.00 21.51 23.41
C LYS A 348 20.98 20.07 23.91
N GLY A 349 20.14 19.23 23.29
CA GLY A 349 19.99 17.84 23.70
C GLY A 349 18.60 17.28 23.44
N SER A 350 18.41 16.02 23.82
CA SER A 350 17.12 15.33 23.76
C SER A 350 16.63 15.07 25.18
N PHE A 351 15.45 15.59 25.51
CA PHE A 351 14.88 15.51 26.86
C PHE A 351 13.58 14.69 26.80
N GLN A 352 13.64 13.47 27.32
CA GLN A 352 12.47 12.60 27.42
C GLN A 352 11.64 12.95 28.66
N TYR A 353 10.32 12.77 28.55
CA TYR A 353 9.37 12.93 29.64
C TYR A 353 8.20 11.97 29.48
N VAL A 354 7.48 11.72 30.56
CA VAL A 354 6.39 10.74 30.64
C VAL A 354 5.21 11.30 31.43
N CYS A 355 4.04 10.67 31.31
CA CYS A 355 2.97 10.73 32.29
C CYS A 355 3.09 9.48 33.18
N THR A 356 3.12 9.65 34.50
CA THR A 356 3.29 8.55 35.46
C THR A 356 2.02 7.73 35.64
N LEU A 357 0.85 8.30 35.32
CA LEU A 357 -0.45 7.64 35.45
C LEU A 357 -0.74 6.64 34.33
N HIS A 358 -0.16 6.82 33.15
CA HIS A 358 -0.52 6.06 31.95
C HIS A 358 0.73 5.45 31.29
N ARG A 359 0.80 4.12 31.31
CA ARG A 359 1.90 3.38 30.66
C ARG A 359 1.94 3.70 29.16
N GLY A 360 3.14 3.99 28.65
CA GLY A 360 3.37 4.29 27.24
C GLY A 360 3.18 5.77 26.84
N MET A 361 2.59 6.59 27.72
CA MET A 361 2.44 8.02 27.48
C MET A 361 3.77 8.75 27.70
N THR A 362 4.55 8.85 26.62
CA THR A 362 5.92 9.38 26.59
C THR A 362 6.04 10.49 25.55
N GLY A 363 6.93 11.45 25.78
CA GLY A 363 7.25 12.51 24.84
C GLY A 363 8.72 12.89 24.86
N THR A 364 9.16 13.61 23.83
CA THR A 364 10.56 14.05 23.67
C THR A 364 10.64 15.52 23.27
N ILE A 365 11.50 16.28 23.93
CA ILE A 365 11.87 17.63 23.51
C ILE A 365 13.26 17.58 22.88
N ARG A 366 13.37 17.95 21.60
CA ARG A 366 14.65 18.11 20.90
C ARG A 366 15.06 19.57 20.90
N VAL A 367 16.19 19.87 21.54
CA VAL A 367 16.76 21.22 21.60
C VAL A 367 17.97 21.29 20.67
N LYS A 368 17.86 22.11 19.63
CA LYS A 368 18.86 22.22 18.54
C LYS A 368 19.72 23.46 18.63
#